data_AF-A0A7C0X378-F1
#
_entry.id   AF-A0A7C0X378-F1
#
_cell.length_a   1.000
_cell.length_b   1.000
_cell.length_c   1.000
_cell.angle_alpha   90.00
_cell.angle_beta   90.00
_cell.angle_gamma   90.00
#
_symmetry.space_group_name_H-M   'P 1'
#
loop_
_entity.id
_entity.type
_entity.pdbx_description
1 polymer ?
#
loop_
_entity_poly.entity_id
_entity_poly.type
_entity_poly.pdbx_seq_one_letter_code
_entity_poly.pdbx_strand_id
1 'polypeptide(L)'
;MRELIHMWRDTRMVVLTATTAALYAGLMIPFKTLVLIPGVTEIRPAVSIPIALSFVFGPAAAWGSAIGNLVGDIFGGMLGWGSLFGFIGNFMFAYIPYKIVKPPRFDSDIGTRRIILLIFSSILASITCGMIIGWGADIIGLAPFAALSNIIAFNNAIASCILAPIIVKLIFKRIRRWNLLYPQILGEEHYNRKKTFWVGLTLLLIGAIGGYIMGNLLSIGVMDYTPMKIVATTNTNSSLIIGLSLSPAIVMVLLSILFL
;
A
#
# COMPACT_ATOMS: atom_id res chain seq x y z
N MET A 1 -4.51 -14.91 3.12
CA MET A 1 -5.87 -14.77 2.57
C MET A 1 -6.97 -15.13 3.55
N ARG A 2 -6.98 -16.32 4.17
CA ARG A 2 -8.07 -16.68 5.11
C ARG A 2 -8.22 -15.64 6.23
N GLU A 3 -7.12 -15.12 6.74
CA GLU A 3 -7.07 -14.07 7.75
C GLU A 3 -7.67 -12.72 7.31
N LEU A 4 -7.64 -12.39 6.01
CA LEU A 4 -8.24 -11.16 5.47
C LEU A 4 -9.77 -11.19 5.51
N ILE A 5 -10.35 -12.39 5.51
CA ILE A 5 -11.80 -12.63 5.53
C ILE A 5 -12.23 -12.99 6.95
N HIS A 6 -11.47 -13.87 7.61
CA HIS A 6 -11.79 -14.39 8.95
C HIS A 6 -11.80 -13.28 10.00
N MET A 7 -10.95 -12.25 9.87
CA MET A 7 -10.93 -11.12 10.80
C MET A 7 -12.30 -10.44 10.98
N TRP A 8 -13.16 -10.45 9.95
CA TRP A 8 -14.48 -9.82 10.03
C TRP A 8 -15.45 -10.54 10.97
N ARG A 9 -15.10 -11.74 11.43
CA ARG A 9 -15.86 -12.48 12.44
C ARG A 9 -15.50 -12.06 13.87
N ASP A 10 -14.38 -11.36 14.07
CA ASP A 10 -13.95 -10.88 15.38
C ASP A 10 -14.24 -9.38 15.52
N THR A 11 -15.10 -9.02 16.48
CA THR A 11 -15.51 -7.63 16.74
C THR A 11 -14.33 -6.69 17.01
N ARG A 12 -13.28 -7.16 17.70
CA ARG A 12 -12.09 -6.32 17.97
C ARG A 12 -11.38 -6.00 16.67
N MET A 13 -11.27 -6.95 15.74
CA MET A 13 -10.66 -6.68 14.43
C MET A 13 -11.47 -5.68 13.60
N VAL A 14 -12.80 -5.78 13.62
CA VAL A 14 -13.67 -4.80 12.95
C VAL A 14 -13.46 -3.40 13.54
N VAL A 15 -13.36 -3.29 14.86
CA VAL A 15 -13.08 -2.01 15.55
C VAL A 15 -11.68 -1.50 15.20
N LEU A 16 -10.66 -2.35 15.12
CA LEU A 16 -9.31 -1.95 14.73
C LEU A 16 -9.23 -1.48 13.27
N THR A 17 -10.03 -2.05 12.38
CA THR A 17 -10.21 -1.56 11.01
C THR A 17 -10.82 -0.17 10.99
N ALA A 18 -11.92 0.04 11.70
CA ALA A 18 -12.56 1.35 11.81
C ALA A 18 -11.63 2.39 12.46
N THR A 19 -10.90 2.00 13.51
CA THR A 19 -9.91 2.86 14.18
C THR A 19 -8.78 3.25 13.24
N THR A 20 -8.25 2.29 12.47
CA THR A 20 -7.20 2.57 11.48
C THR A 20 -7.71 3.52 10.39
N ALA A 21 -8.93 3.28 9.88
CA ALA A 21 -9.55 4.14 8.88
C ALA A 21 -9.78 5.56 9.41
N ALA A 22 -10.31 5.69 10.62
CA ALA A 22 -10.57 6.98 11.25
C ALA A 22 -9.29 7.77 11.53
N LEU A 23 -8.25 7.13 12.06
CA LEU A 23 -6.95 7.78 12.29
C LEU A 23 -6.29 8.20 10.97
N TYR A 24 -6.33 7.33 9.96
CA TYR A 24 -5.73 7.64 8.67
C TYR A 24 -6.48 8.78 7.97
N ALA A 25 -7.80 8.68 7.82
CA ALA A 25 -8.62 9.70 7.19
C ALA A 25 -8.58 11.02 7.96
N GLY A 26 -8.73 10.97 9.29
CA GLY A 26 -8.74 12.15 10.15
C GLY A 26 -7.43 12.94 10.11
N LEU A 27 -6.29 12.24 10.03
CA LEU A 27 -5.00 12.90 9.82
C LEU A 27 -4.81 13.36 8.38
N MET A 28 -5.38 12.68 7.39
CA MET A 28 -5.24 13.08 5.98
C MET A 28 -5.94 14.42 5.69
N ILE A 29 -7.16 14.64 6.22
CA ILE A 29 -7.97 15.84 5.97
C ILE A 29 -7.21 17.17 6.14
N PRO A 30 -6.52 17.46 7.26
CA PRO A 30 -5.79 18.73 7.41
C PRO A 30 -4.62 18.85 6.43
N PHE A 31 -3.95 17.74 6.10
CA PHE A 31 -2.83 17.74 5.15
C PHE A 31 -3.27 17.88 3.70
N LYS A 32 -4.56 17.65 3.38
CA LYS A 32 -5.12 17.94 2.04
C LYS A 32 -5.03 19.41 1.62
N THR A 33 -4.80 20.31 2.58
CA THR A 33 -4.57 21.74 2.29
C THR A 33 -3.12 22.04 1.92
N LEU A 34 -2.16 21.17 2.27
CA LEU A 34 -0.73 21.33 2.01
C LEU A 34 -0.33 20.65 0.70
N VAL A 35 -0.86 21.19 -0.40
CA VAL A 35 -0.68 20.62 -1.73
C VAL A 35 0.75 20.90 -2.24
N LEU A 36 1.49 19.86 -2.62
CA LEU A 36 2.78 19.94 -3.30
C LEU A 36 2.59 20.33 -4.78
N ILE A 37 1.62 19.71 -5.45
CA ILE A 37 1.21 20.02 -6.83
C ILE A 37 -0.32 20.13 -6.88
N PRO A 38 -0.88 21.32 -7.17
CA PRO A 38 -2.33 21.55 -7.23
C PRO A 38 -3.06 20.47 -8.03
N GLY A 39 -4.04 19.82 -7.41
CA GLY A 39 -4.84 18.77 -8.06
C GLY A 39 -4.16 17.41 -8.25
N VAL A 40 -2.90 17.25 -7.84
CA VAL A 40 -2.14 15.99 -8.03
C VAL A 40 -1.74 15.37 -6.69
N THR A 41 -1.16 16.14 -5.75
CA THR A 41 -0.57 15.54 -4.53
C THR A 41 -0.20 16.56 -3.47
N GLU A 42 -0.33 16.13 -2.20
CA GLU A 42 0.00 16.86 -0.97
C GLU A 42 1.17 16.23 -0.21
N ILE A 43 1.67 16.89 0.83
CA ILE A 43 2.54 16.24 1.83
C ILE A 43 1.67 15.24 2.60
N ARG A 44 2.07 13.96 2.70
CA ARG A 44 1.21 12.90 3.28
C ARG A 44 1.74 12.31 4.59
N PRO A 45 1.95 13.06 5.68
CA PRO A 45 2.41 12.46 6.95
C PRO A 45 1.45 11.38 7.49
N ALA A 46 0.16 11.48 7.14
CA ALA A 46 -0.87 10.52 7.54
C ALA A 46 -0.61 9.08 7.07
N VAL A 47 0.14 8.87 5.97
CA VAL A 47 0.42 7.53 5.41
C VAL A 47 1.26 6.66 6.35
N SER A 48 1.96 7.28 7.30
CA SER A 48 2.74 6.57 8.31
C SER A 48 1.84 5.82 9.30
N ILE A 49 0.56 6.19 9.41
CA ILE A 49 -0.43 5.52 10.26
C ILE A 49 -0.76 4.12 9.72
N PRO A 50 -1.22 3.94 8.46
CA PRO A 50 -1.37 2.61 7.86
C PRO A 50 -0.15 1.70 8.02
N ILE A 51 1.05 2.20 7.78
CA ILE A 51 2.28 1.41 7.93
C ILE A 51 2.50 1.01 9.38
N ALA A 52 2.43 1.96 10.31
CA ALA A 52 2.64 1.67 11.74
C ALA A 52 1.58 0.70 12.27
N LEU A 53 0.32 0.90 11.91
CA LEU A 53 -0.79 0.06 12.36
C LEU A 53 -0.80 -1.32 11.69
N SER A 54 -0.30 -1.46 10.46
CA SER A 54 -0.12 -2.77 9.83
C SER A 54 0.82 -3.69 10.62
N PHE A 55 1.84 -3.11 11.25
CA PHE A 55 2.79 -3.84 12.06
C PHE A 55 2.15 -4.41 13.35
N VAL A 56 1.08 -3.80 13.84
CA VAL A 56 0.42 -4.21 15.11
C VAL A 56 -0.93 -4.88 14.92
N PHE A 57 -1.79 -4.36 14.03
CA PHE A 57 -3.16 -4.82 13.79
C PHE A 57 -3.27 -5.74 12.56
N GLY A 58 -2.21 -5.86 11.76
CA GLY A 58 -2.14 -6.77 10.63
C GLY A 58 -3.23 -6.52 9.57
N PRO A 59 -4.08 -7.52 9.25
CA PRO A 59 -5.07 -7.40 8.17
C PRO A 59 -6.11 -6.31 8.45
N ALA A 60 -6.40 -6.02 9.73
CA ALA A 60 -7.34 -4.97 10.10
C ALA A 60 -6.86 -3.58 9.64
N ALA A 61 -5.55 -3.32 9.72
CA ALA A 61 -4.97 -2.09 9.24
C ALA A 61 -4.86 -2.03 7.71
N ALA A 62 -4.75 -3.16 7.02
CA ALA A 62 -4.80 -3.20 5.55
C ALA A 62 -6.18 -2.74 5.03
N TRP A 63 -7.26 -3.32 5.58
CA TRP A 63 -8.62 -2.86 5.29
C TRP A 63 -8.85 -1.42 5.75
N GLY A 64 -8.39 -1.07 6.94
CA GLY A 64 -8.54 0.29 7.48
C GLY A 64 -7.83 1.35 6.63
N SER A 65 -6.66 1.02 6.07
CA SER A 65 -5.93 1.89 5.14
C SER A 65 -6.73 2.15 3.86
N ALA A 66 -7.30 1.10 3.27
CA ALA A 66 -8.11 1.20 2.06
C ALA A 66 -9.38 2.03 2.28
N ILE A 67 -10.12 1.73 3.36
CA ILE A 67 -11.34 2.44 3.74
C ILE A 67 -11.01 3.89 4.14
N GLY A 68 -9.95 4.10 4.91
CA GLY A 68 -9.51 5.43 5.32
C GLY A 68 -9.14 6.33 4.14
N ASN A 69 -8.48 5.78 3.11
CA ASN A 69 -8.23 6.51 1.87
C ASN A 69 -9.54 6.90 1.18
N LEU A 70 -10.47 5.96 1.03
CA LEU A 70 -11.76 6.23 0.38
C LEU A 70 -12.56 7.30 1.13
N VAL A 71 -12.59 7.25 2.46
CA VAL A 71 -13.19 8.30 3.30
C VAL A 71 -12.48 9.63 3.10
N GLY A 72 -11.15 9.64 3.05
CA GLY A 72 -10.36 10.82 2.73
C GLY A 72 -10.69 11.41 1.35
N ASP A 73 -10.95 10.57 0.34
CA ASP A 73 -11.37 11.01 -0.99
C ASP A 73 -12.76 11.63 -0.98
N ILE A 74 -13.70 11.07 -0.21
CA ILE A 74 -15.05 11.64 0.00
C ILE A 74 -14.94 13.05 0.61
N PHE A 75 -14.24 13.19 1.73
CA PHE A 75 -14.11 14.49 2.40
C PHE A 75 -13.22 15.49 1.66
N GLY A 76 -12.30 15.00 0.84
CA GLY A 76 -11.43 15.83 -0.01
C GLY A 76 -12.06 16.23 -1.35
N GLY A 77 -13.29 15.80 -1.65
CA GLY A 77 -13.95 16.08 -2.94
C GLY A 77 -13.31 15.38 -4.15
N MET A 78 -12.51 14.33 -3.92
CA MET A 78 -11.75 13.59 -4.95
C MET A 78 -12.38 12.23 -5.30
N LEU A 79 -13.60 11.97 -4.83
CA LEU A 79 -14.29 10.71 -5.10
C LEU A 79 -14.54 10.54 -6.60
N GLY A 80 -13.99 9.48 -7.19
CA GLY A 80 -14.19 9.16 -8.60
C GLY A 80 -13.62 7.79 -8.97
N TRP A 81 -13.48 7.52 -10.27
CA TRP A 81 -12.92 6.26 -10.76
C TRP A 81 -11.49 5.99 -10.26
N GLY A 82 -10.72 7.06 -10.00
CA GLY A 82 -9.39 6.98 -9.37
C GLY A 82 -9.42 6.37 -7.96
N SER A 83 -10.50 6.54 -7.20
CA SER A 83 -10.61 6.07 -5.82
C SER A 83 -10.62 4.54 -5.71
N LEU A 84 -10.98 3.81 -6.77
CA LEU A 84 -10.84 2.35 -6.80
C LEU A 84 -9.36 1.93 -6.73
N PHE A 85 -8.51 2.57 -7.53
CA PHE A 85 -7.07 2.32 -7.53
C PHE A 85 -6.43 2.83 -6.25
N GLY A 86 -6.92 3.95 -5.72
CA GLY A 86 -6.60 4.45 -4.38
C GLY A 86 -6.88 3.41 -3.29
N PHE A 87 -8.06 2.78 -3.33
CA PHE A 87 -8.45 1.75 -2.38
C PHE A 87 -7.51 0.53 -2.43
N ILE A 88 -7.25 -0.01 -3.63
CA ILE A 88 -6.37 -1.17 -3.82
C ILE A 88 -4.91 -0.82 -3.44
N GLY A 89 -4.42 0.34 -3.87
CA GLY A 89 -3.07 0.81 -3.58
C GLY A 89 -2.85 0.96 -2.07
N ASN A 90 -3.78 1.60 -1.36
CA ASN A 90 -3.69 1.79 0.09
C ASN A 90 -3.91 0.48 0.87
N PHE A 91 -4.72 -0.45 0.36
CA PHE A 91 -4.80 -1.80 0.92
C PHE A 91 -3.42 -2.48 0.87
N MET A 92 -2.79 -2.50 -0.31
CA MET A 92 -1.47 -3.10 -0.51
C MET A 92 -0.39 -2.39 0.31
N PHE A 93 -0.52 -1.08 0.44
CA PHE A 93 0.39 -0.23 1.21
C PHE A 93 0.53 -0.69 2.66
N ALA A 94 -0.57 -1.06 3.33
CA ALA A 94 -0.53 -1.63 4.67
C ALA A 94 -0.40 -3.16 4.69
N TYR A 95 -0.86 -3.88 3.66
CA TYR A 95 -0.76 -5.34 3.61
C TYR A 95 0.69 -5.85 3.50
N ILE A 96 1.52 -5.19 2.70
CA ILE A 96 2.93 -5.56 2.46
C ILE A 96 3.77 -5.56 3.75
N PRO A 97 3.85 -4.47 4.54
CA PRO A 97 4.60 -4.44 5.80
C PRO A 97 4.08 -5.45 6.81
N TYR A 98 2.75 -5.63 6.91
CA TYR A 98 2.16 -6.68 7.73
C TYR A 98 2.72 -8.08 7.36
N LYS A 99 2.77 -8.41 6.07
CA LYS A 99 3.24 -9.72 5.60
C LYS A 99 4.75 -9.92 5.72
N ILE A 100 5.53 -8.89 5.42
CA ILE A 100 7.00 -8.97 5.41
C ILE A 100 7.55 -8.94 6.84
N VAL A 101 7.09 -8.02 7.68
CA VAL A 101 7.67 -7.83 9.02
C VAL A 101 7.07 -8.82 10.02
N LYS A 102 5.76 -9.07 9.89
CA LYS A 102 4.88 -9.72 10.86
C LYS A 102 4.85 -9.03 12.24
N PRO A 103 3.67 -8.90 12.87
CA PRO A 103 3.58 -8.41 14.23
C PRO A 103 4.48 -9.23 15.18
N PRO A 104 5.08 -8.64 16.21
CA PRO A 104 5.84 -9.39 17.19
C PRO A 104 4.94 -10.37 17.97
N ARG A 105 5.51 -11.51 18.37
CA ARG A 105 4.84 -12.48 19.25
C ARG A 105 4.72 -11.92 20.66
N PHE A 106 3.83 -12.53 21.44
CA PHE A 106 3.41 -12.16 22.80
C PHE A 106 4.53 -11.69 23.72
N ASP A 107 5.76 -12.21 23.57
CA ASP A 107 6.90 -11.93 24.45
C ASP A 107 8.07 -11.17 23.82
N SER A 108 7.98 -10.83 22.53
CA SER A 108 9.11 -10.21 21.82
C SER A 108 9.04 -8.67 21.84
N ASP A 109 10.13 -8.04 22.28
CA ASP A 109 10.35 -6.61 22.07
C ASP A 109 10.62 -6.28 20.61
N ILE A 110 10.46 -5.00 20.26
CA ILE A 110 10.76 -4.50 18.93
C ILE A 110 12.28 -4.29 18.81
N GLY A 111 12.98 -5.35 18.42
CA GLY A 111 14.40 -5.29 18.09
C GLY A 111 14.69 -4.53 16.79
N THR A 112 15.94 -4.08 16.63
CA THR A 112 16.45 -3.32 15.46
C THR A 112 16.11 -3.99 14.13
N ARG A 113 16.21 -5.33 14.05
CA ARG A 113 15.87 -6.09 12.84
C ARG A 113 14.43 -5.84 12.36
N ARG A 114 13.46 -5.73 13.27
CA ARG A 114 12.05 -5.48 12.90
C ARG A 114 11.85 -4.06 12.40
N ILE A 115 12.57 -3.09 12.95
CA ILE A 115 12.56 -1.71 12.46
C ILE A 115 13.16 -1.63 11.06
N ILE A 116 14.29 -2.29 10.81
CA ILE A 116 14.92 -2.35 9.48
C ILE A 116 13.95 -2.99 8.47
N LEU A 117 13.33 -4.11 8.83
CA LEU A 117 12.32 -4.76 7.98
C LEU A 117 11.11 -3.87 7.75
N LEU A 118 10.66 -3.12 8.76
CA LEU A 118 9.57 -2.15 8.62
C LEU A 118 9.95 -1.09 7.59
N ILE A 119 11.11 -0.45 7.73
CA ILE A 119 11.62 0.55 6.77
C ILE A 119 11.71 -0.03 5.35
N PHE A 120 12.32 -1.21 5.18
CA PHE A 120 12.40 -1.88 3.88
C PHE A 120 11.02 -2.13 3.28
N SER A 121 10.10 -2.67 4.09
CA SER A 121 8.73 -2.95 3.64
C SER A 121 7.93 -1.69 3.36
N SER A 122 8.20 -0.57 4.05
CA SER A 122 7.60 0.74 3.77
C SER A 122 7.98 1.25 2.38
N ILE A 123 9.25 1.09 1.98
CA ILE A 123 9.70 1.50 0.64
C ILE A 123 9.02 0.66 -0.42
N LEU A 124 9.03 -0.67 -0.28
CA LEU A 124 8.38 -1.58 -1.22
C LEU A 124 6.87 -1.33 -1.31
N ALA A 125 6.22 -1.10 -0.17
CA ALA A 125 4.81 -0.75 -0.09
C ALA A 125 4.52 0.59 -0.78
N SER A 126 5.38 1.59 -0.60
CA SER A 126 5.23 2.91 -1.23
C SER A 126 5.34 2.82 -2.75
N ILE A 127 6.33 2.08 -3.26
CA ILE A 127 6.49 1.81 -4.69
C ILE A 127 5.25 1.08 -5.24
N THR A 128 4.79 0.04 -4.53
CA THR A 128 3.62 -0.74 -4.97
C THR A 128 2.35 0.12 -4.99
N CYS A 129 2.14 0.95 -3.96
CA CYS A 129 1.00 1.85 -3.87
C CYS A 129 1.02 2.91 -4.98
N GLY A 130 2.17 3.58 -5.18
CA GLY A 130 2.36 4.56 -6.24
C GLY A 130 2.16 3.94 -7.63
N MET A 131 2.70 2.75 -7.86
CA MET A 131 2.53 2.04 -9.13
C MET A 131 1.06 1.71 -9.42
N ILE A 132 0.31 1.17 -8.45
CA ILE A 132 -1.12 0.83 -8.65
C ILE A 132 -1.95 2.08 -8.91
N ILE A 133 -1.74 3.15 -8.12
CA ILE A 133 -2.52 4.38 -8.25
C ILE A 133 -2.14 5.12 -9.54
N GLY A 134 -0.86 5.26 -9.84
CA GLY A 134 -0.36 5.88 -11.07
C GLY A 134 -0.82 5.14 -12.31
N TRP A 135 -0.75 3.81 -12.31
CA TRP A 135 -1.25 2.99 -13.42
C TRP A 135 -2.74 3.18 -13.65
N GLY A 136 -3.52 3.12 -12.57
CA GLY A 136 -4.96 3.32 -12.63
C GLY A 136 -5.33 4.70 -13.15
N ALA A 137 -4.70 5.75 -12.62
CA ALA A 137 -4.94 7.13 -13.01
C ALA A 137 -4.59 7.41 -14.48
N ASP A 138 -3.52 6.80 -14.99
CA ASP A 138 -3.08 6.99 -16.38
C ASP A 138 -4.08 6.35 -17.37
N ILE A 139 -4.55 5.13 -17.08
CA ILE A 139 -5.55 4.43 -17.91
C ILE A 139 -6.84 5.23 -18.05
N ILE A 140 -7.30 5.86 -16.97
CA ILE A 140 -8.53 6.67 -16.97
C ILE A 140 -8.29 8.13 -17.38
N GLY A 141 -7.06 8.50 -17.74
CA GLY A 141 -6.70 9.83 -18.23
C GLY A 141 -6.69 10.94 -17.16
N LEU A 142 -6.58 10.59 -15.87
CA LEU A 142 -6.52 11.58 -14.79
C LEU A 142 -5.14 12.23 -14.65
N ALA A 143 -4.07 11.43 -14.71
CA ALA A 143 -2.71 11.92 -14.56
C ALA A 143 -1.70 10.95 -15.18
N PRO A 144 -0.55 11.45 -15.71
CA PRO A 144 0.48 10.58 -16.27
C PRO A 144 1.08 9.65 -15.21
N PHE A 145 1.35 8.39 -15.58
CA PHE A 145 1.93 7.39 -14.69
C PHE A 145 3.19 7.89 -13.97
N ALA A 146 4.20 8.36 -14.72
CA ALA A 146 5.48 8.75 -14.13
C ALA A 146 5.35 9.92 -13.14
N ALA A 147 4.43 10.86 -13.38
CA ALA A 147 4.19 11.92 -12.43
C ALA A 147 3.58 11.34 -11.13
N LEU A 148 2.41 10.73 -11.23
CA LEU A 148 1.64 10.34 -10.04
C LEU A 148 2.30 9.20 -9.26
N SER A 149 2.83 8.19 -9.96
CA SER A 149 3.49 7.03 -9.35
C SER A 149 4.72 7.44 -8.53
N ASN A 150 5.59 8.28 -9.10
CA ASN A 150 6.81 8.71 -8.43
C ASN A 150 6.48 9.59 -7.23
N ILE A 151 5.58 10.57 -7.38
CA ILE A 151 5.29 11.49 -6.27
C ILE A 151 4.67 10.72 -5.09
N ILE A 152 3.72 9.80 -5.36
CA ILE A 152 3.15 8.95 -4.31
C ILE A 152 4.23 8.06 -3.67
N ALA A 153 5.07 7.41 -4.47
CA ALA A 153 6.10 6.51 -3.96
C ALA A 153 7.11 7.24 -3.06
N PHE A 154 7.64 8.38 -3.49
CA PHE A 154 8.60 9.15 -2.72
C PHE A 154 7.97 9.73 -1.44
N ASN A 155 6.80 10.34 -1.54
CA ASN A 155 6.13 10.96 -0.40
C ASN A 155 5.78 9.92 0.67
N ASN A 156 5.20 8.79 0.25
CA ASN A 156 4.86 7.70 1.16
C ASN A 156 6.12 7.09 1.79
N ALA A 157 7.19 6.91 1.02
CA ALA A 157 8.42 6.30 1.52
C ALA A 157 9.09 7.21 2.56
N ILE A 158 9.24 8.50 2.27
CA ILE A 158 9.86 9.46 3.19
C ILE A 158 9.07 9.52 4.50
N ALA A 159 7.75 9.77 4.41
CA ALA A 159 6.90 9.89 5.59
C ALA A 159 6.91 8.60 6.43
N SER A 160 6.78 7.44 5.78
CA SER A 160 6.65 6.16 6.47
C SER A 160 7.95 5.66 7.06
N CYS A 161 9.07 5.81 6.35
CA CYS A 161 10.38 5.39 6.86
C CYS A 161 10.79 6.18 8.12
N ILE A 162 10.37 7.44 8.23
CA ILE A 162 10.68 8.30 9.37
C ILE A 162 9.66 8.09 10.49
N LEU A 163 8.38 8.33 10.21
CA LEU A 163 7.36 8.44 11.25
C LEU A 163 6.84 7.07 11.70
N ALA A 164 6.75 6.05 10.84
CA ALA A 164 6.16 4.77 11.23
C ALA A 164 6.97 4.06 12.34
N PRO A 165 8.32 3.98 12.28
CA PRO A 165 9.12 3.45 13.39
C PRO A 165 8.91 4.21 14.71
N ILE A 166 8.76 5.54 14.65
CA ILE A 166 8.51 6.38 15.83
C ILE A 166 7.14 6.05 16.41
N ILE A 167 6.09 6.06 15.59
CA ILE A 167 4.72 5.72 15.98
C ILE A 167 4.68 4.33 16.61
N VAL A 168 5.27 3.33 15.96
CA VAL A 168 5.33 1.96 16.47
C VAL A 168 5.99 1.92 17.85
N LYS A 169 7.15 2.56 18.05
CA LYS A 169 7.82 2.60 19.37
C LYS A 169 6.95 3.23 20.46
N LEU A 170 6.17 4.28 20.12
CA LEU A 170 5.30 4.97 21.07
C LEU A 170 4.09 4.14 21.47
N ILE A 171 3.41 3.51 20.51
CA ILE A 171 2.14 2.82 20.75
C ILE A 171 2.30 1.36 21.16
N PHE A 172 3.43 0.71 20.82
CA PHE A 172 3.57 -0.73 20.93
C PHE A 172 3.35 -1.28 22.34
N LYS A 173 4.00 -0.70 23.35
CA LYS A 173 3.83 -1.13 24.75
C LYS A 173 2.38 -0.99 25.23
N ARG A 174 1.64 -0.02 24.72
CA ARG A 174 0.22 0.19 25.07
C ARG A 174 -0.67 -0.83 24.39
N ILE A 175 -0.50 -1.02 23.07
CA ILE A 175 -1.25 -2.00 22.28
C ILE A 175 -1.05 -3.42 22.82
N ARG A 176 0.19 -3.78 23.16
CA ARG A 176 0.51 -5.09 23.76
C ARG A 176 -0.18 -5.29 25.10
N ARG A 177 -0.16 -4.28 25.99
CA ARG A 177 -0.84 -4.33 27.30
C ARG A 177 -2.36 -4.44 27.18
N TRP A 178 -2.95 -3.88 26.13
CA TRP A 178 -4.39 -3.95 25.88
C TRP A 178 -4.83 -5.20 25.12
N ASN A 179 -3.91 -6.14 24.85
CA ASN A 179 -4.18 -7.36 24.08
C ASN A 179 -4.75 -7.07 22.68
N LEU A 180 -4.27 -6.00 22.04
CA LEU A 180 -4.73 -5.54 20.73
C LEU A 180 -3.80 -5.94 19.56
N LEU A 181 -2.74 -6.71 19.81
CA LEU A 181 -1.91 -7.21 18.73
C LEU A 181 -2.69 -8.25 17.90
N TYR A 182 -2.48 -8.25 16.59
CA TYR A 182 -3.08 -9.23 15.69
C TYR A 182 -2.99 -10.70 16.18
N PRO A 183 -1.81 -11.19 16.63
CA PRO A 183 -1.69 -12.56 17.14
C PRO A 183 -2.47 -12.81 18.43
N GLN A 184 -2.68 -11.77 19.25
CA GLN A 184 -3.47 -11.85 20.50
C GLN A 184 -4.97 -11.97 20.25
N ILE A 185 -5.46 -11.52 19.09
CA ILE A 185 -6.88 -11.51 18.76
C ILE A 185 -7.27 -12.77 17.97
N LEU A 186 -6.59 -13.05 16.86
CA LEU A 186 -6.94 -14.16 15.95
C LEU A 186 -6.15 -15.46 16.20
N GLY A 187 -5.29 -15.49 17.22
CA GLY A 187 -4.48 -16.65 17.55
C GLY A 187 -3.29 -16.89 16.60
N GLU A 188 -2.42 -17.84 16.98
CA GLU A 188 -1.19 -18.13 16.24
C GLU A 188 -1.38 -18.94 14.95
N GLU A 189 -2.55 -19.55 14.73
CA GLU A 189 -2.82 -20.37 13.55
C GLU A 189 -2.63 -19.57 12.25
N HIS A 190 -3.01 -18.29 12.27
CA HIS A 190 -2.83 -17.38 11.14
C HIS A 190 -1.51 -16.59 11.20
N TYR A 191 -0.65 -16.86 12.19
CA TYR A 191 0.63 -16.18 12.35
C TYR A 191 1.75 -16.79 11.51
N ASN A 192 1.72 -18.09 11.21
CA ASN A 192 2.82 -18.76 10.51
C ASN A 192 2.95 -18.32 9.04
N ARG A 193 4.18 -18.25 8.52
CA ARG A 193 4.41 -17.94 7.10
C ARG A 193 3.96 -19.15 6.28
N LYS A 194 3.29 -18.90 5.16
CA LYS A 194 3.03 -19.97 4.19
C LYS A 194 4.37 -20.49 3.65
N LYS A 195 4.41 -21.77 3.29
CA LYS A 195 5.57 -22.37 2.60
C LYS A 195 5.88 -21.63 1.28
N THR A 196 4.87 -21.05 0.66
CA THR A 196 4.94 -20.27 -0.58
C THR A 196 5.36 -18.80 -0.38
N PHE A 197 5.70 -18.37 0.84
CA PHE A 197 6.01 -16.96 1.12
C PHE A 197 7.07 -16.38 0.18
N TRP A 198 8.14 -17.14 -0.10
CA TRP A 198 9.21 -16.69 -0.98
C TRP A 198 8.76 -16.52 -2.43
N VAL A 199 7.86 -17.36 -2.92
CA VAL A 199 7.22 -17.18 -4.24
C VAL A 199 6.45 -15.88 -4.28
N GLY A 200 5.64 -15.61 -3.25
CA GLY A 200 4.89 -14.36 -3.12
C GLY A 200 5.79 -13.13 -3.06
N LEU A 201 6.86 -13.19 -2.24
CA LEU A 201 7.81 -12.08 -2.12
C LEU A 201 8.54 -11.81 -3.44
N THR A 202 8.94 -12.86 -4.18
CA THR A 202 9.59 -12.70 -5.49
C THR A 202 8.63 -12.10 -6.52
N LEU A 203 7.38 -12.57 -6.60
CA LEU A 203 6.36 -11.99 -7.47
C LEU A 203 6.09 -10.52 -7.13
N LEU A 204 6.03 -10.19 -5.84
CA LEU A 204 5.85 -8.82 -5.38
C LEU A 204 7.04 -7.94 -5.77
N LEU A 205 8.27 -8.39 -5.56
CA LEU A 205 9.47 -7.61 -5.90
C LEU A 205 9.59 -7.38 -7.40
N ILE A 206 9.45 -8.43 -8.20
CA ILE A 206 9.52 -8.34 -9.67
C ILE A 206 8.38 -7.47 -10.20
N GLY A 207 7.15 -7.69 -9.73
CA GLY A 207 5.99 -6.91 -10.14
C GLY A 207 6.09 -5.44 -9.73
N ALA A 208 6.40 -5.15 -8.47
CA ALA A 208 6.43 -3.77 -7.97
C ALA A 208 7.63 -2.99 -8.48
N ILE A 209 8.85 -3.53 -8.35
CA ILE A 209 10.08 -2.83 -8.76
C ILE A 209 10.19 -2.84 -10.29
N GLY A 210 9.99 -3.99 -10.92
CA GLY A 210 10.04 -4.11 -12.38
C GLY A 210 8.97 -3.28 -13.06
N GLY A 211 7.72 -3.32 -12.57
CA GLY A 211 6.65 -2.48 -13.10
C GLY A 211 6.90 -0.99 -12.90
N TYR A 212 7.39 -0.58 -11.73
CA TYR A 212 7.72 0.83 -11.46
C TYR A 212 8.83 1.36 -12.37
N ILE A 213 9.92 0.59 -12.56
CA ILE A 213 11.01 0.96 -13.47
C ILE A 213 10.49 0.98 -14.91
N MET A 214 9.79 -0.06 -15.33
CA MET A 214 9.28 -0.18 -16.70
C MET A 214 8.34 0.96 -17.05
N GLY A 215 7.40 1.30 -16.17
CA GLY A 215 6.45 2.39 -16.40
C GLY A 215 7.13 3.75 -16.49
N ASN A 216 8.18 3.98 -15.71
CA ASN A 216 8.99 5.19 -15.82
C ASN A 216 9.76 5.26 -17.14
N LEU A 217 10.45 4.17 -17.53
CA LEU A 217 11.20 4.09 -18.79
C LEU A 217 10.31 4.28 -20.03
N LEU A 218 9.09 3.74 -20.02
CA LEU A 218 8.09 3.97 -21.06
C LEU A 218 7.65 5.44 -21.09
N SER A 219 7.38 6.03 -19.92
CA SER A 219 6.91 7.42 -19.83
C SER A 219 7.92 8.46 -20.34
N ILE A 220 9.23 8.19 -20.20
CA ILE A 220 10.29 9.07 -20.70
C ILE A 220 10.73 8.73 -22.14
N GLY A 221 10.11 7.75 -22.79
CA GLY A 221 10.39 7.37 -24.18
C GLY A 221 11.70 6.60 -24.40
N VAL A 222 12.30 6.04 -23.35
CA VAL A 222 13.53 5.23 -23.45
C VAL A 222 13.24 3.83 -23.98
N MET A 223 12.07 3.27 -23.64
CA MET A 223 11.60 2.02 -24.22
C MET A 223 10.50 2.29 -25.23
N ASP A 224 10.63 1.68 -26.41
CA ASP A 224 9.66 1.80 -27.48
C ASP A 224 8.47 0.87 -27.23
N TYR A 225 7.27 1.32 -27.56
CA TYR A 225 6.02 0.58 -27.36
C TYR A 225 5.82 -0.59 -28.35
N THR A 226 6.86 -0.99 -29.08
CA THR A 226 6.79 -1.80 -30.30
C THR A 226 6.07 -3.15 -30.14
N PRO A 227 6.23 -3.94 -29.06
CA PRO A 227 5.45 -5.17 -28.89
C PRO A 227 3.94 -4.92 -28.74
N MET A 228 3.54 -3.76 -28.21
CA MET A 228 2.13 -3.41 -27.98
C MET A 228 1.52 -2.52 -29.06
N LYS A 229 2.30 -1.77 -29.84
CA LYS A 229 1.86 -1.14 -31.10
C LYS A 229 1.38 -2.18 -32.14
N ILE A 230 1.82 -3.44 -32.01
CA ILE A 230 1.35 -4.56 -32.85
C ILE A 230 -0.07 -5.01 -32.46
N VAL A 231 -0.44 -4.86 -31.19
CA VAL A 231 -1.76 -5.26 -30.64
C VAL A 231 -2.74 -4.07 -30.63
N ALA A 232 -2.22 -2.87 -30.43
CA ALA A 232 -2.95 -1.62 -30.35
C ALA A 232 -2.97 -0.97 -31.73
N THR A 233 -4.14 -0.95 -32.38
CA THR A 233 -4.35 -0.31 -33.69
C THR A 233 -3.83 1.13 -33.69
N THR A 234 -3.46 1.64 -34.88
CA THR A 234 -2.69 2.89 -35.12
C THR A 234 -3.26 4.19 -34.52
N ASN A 235 -4.42 4.16 -33.85
CA ASN A 235 -5.08 5.30 -33.20
C ASN A 235 -5.22 5.16 -31.67
N THR A 236 -4.41 4.33 -31.03
CA THR A 236 -4.50 4.11 -29.57
C THR A 236 -3.76 5.17 -28.77
N ASN A 237 -4.45 5.78 -27.80
CA ASN A 237 -3.88 6.77 -26.87
C ASN A 237 -2.64 6.23 -26.17
N SER A 238 -1.58 7.03 -26.07
CA SER A 238 -0.30 6.66 -25.44
C SER A 238 -0.47 6.15 -24.00
N SER A 239 -1.42 6.71 -23.24
CA SER A 239 -1.77 6.27 -21.88
C SER A 239 -2.31 4.84 -21.82
N LEU A 240 -3.10 4.43 -22.82
CA LEU A 240 -3.69 3.09 -22.88
C LEU A 240 -2.62 2.03 -23.21
N ILE A 241 -1.62 2.39 -24.02
CA ILE A 241 -0.48 1.52 -24.33
C ILE A 241 0.43 1.34 -23.10
N ILE A 242 0.73 2.42 -22.36
CA ILE A 242 1.47 2.33 -21.08
C ILE A 242 0.69 1.47 -20.07
N GLY A 243 -0.62 1.70 -19.95
CA GLY A 243 -1.50 0.95 -19.08
C GLY A 243 -1.50 -0.55 -19.37
N LEU A 244 -1.65 -0.94 -20.65
CA LEU A 244 -1.56 -2.34 -21.06
C LEU A 244 -0.18 -2.92 -20.78
N SER A 245 0.89 -2.16 -21.03
CA SER A 245 2.28 -2.57 -20.81
C SER A 245 2.52 -2.95 -19.36
N LEU A 246 1.97 -2.17 -18.43
CA LEU A 246 2.15 -2.39 -16.99
C LEU A 246 1.20 -3.44 -16.40
N SER A 247 0.16 -3.85 -17.13
CA SER A 247 -0.83 -4.81 -16.62
C SER A 247 -0.24 -6.15 -16.11
N PRO A 248 0.78 -6.77 -16.73
CA PRO A 248 1.38 -7.99 -16.19
C PRO A 248 2.06 -7.75 -14.83
N ALA A 249 2.67 -6.58 -14.63
CA ALA A 249 3.28 -6.20 -13.36
C ALA A 249 2.23 -6.03 -12.26
N ILE A 250 1.10 -5.40 -12.57
CA ILE A 250 -0.06 -5.30 -11.65
C ILE A 250 -0.58 -6.69 -11.30
N VAL A 251 -0.74 -7.58 -12.29
CA VAL A 251 -1.20 -8.96 -12.07
C VAL A 251 -0.22 -9.71 -11.16
N MET A 252 1.09 -9.61 -11.38
CA MET A 252 2.10 -10.21 -10.49
C MET A 252 1.98 -9.71 -9.05
N VAL A 253 1.79 -8.41 -8.85
CA VAL A 253 1.59 -7.82 -7.53
C VAL A 253 0.31 -8.36 -6.86
N LEU A 254 -0.80 -8.44 -7.59
CA LEU A 254 -2.06 -8.96 -7.04
C LEU A 254 -1.97 -10.47 -6.75
N LEU A 255 -1.33 -11.24 -7.63
CA LEU A 255 -1.10 -12.68 -7.43
C LEU A 255 -0.19 -12.95 -6.23
N SER A 256 0.74 -12.06 -5.90
CA SER A 256 1.61 -12.20 -4.73
C SER A 256 0.82 -12.39 -3.43
N ILE A 257 -0.37 -11.78 -3.32
CA ILE A 257 -1.27 -11.87 -2.16
C ILE A 257 -1.68 -13.32 -1.88
N LEU A 258 -1.83 -14.14 -2.93
CA LEU A 258 -2.20 -15.56 -2.82
C LEU A 258 -1.11 -16.37 -2.12
N PHE A 259 0.15 -16.00 -2.33
CA PHE A 259 1.33 -16.76 -1.86
C PHE A 259 1.90 -16.22 -0.53
N LEU A 260 1.65 -14.95 -0.18
CA LEU A 260 1.97 -14.32 1.11
C LEU A 260 0.99 -14.72 2.25
#